data_AF-A0A800BK53-F1
#
_entry.id   AF-A0A800BK53-F1
#
_cell.length_a   1.000
_cell.length_b   1.000
_cell.length_c   1.000
_cell.angle_alpha   90.00
_cell.angle_beta   90.00
_cell.angle_gamma   90.00
#
_symmetry.space_group_name_H-M   'P 1'
#
loop_
_entity.id
_entity.type
_entity.pdbx_description
1 polymer ?
#
loop_
_entity_poly.entity_id
_entity_poly.type
_entity_poly.pdbx_seq_one_letter_code
_entity_poly.pdbx_strand_id
1 'polypeptide(L)'
;MTSEWDAAKKHHISVLKEEVLSYLAVKPDGIYLDGTVGLGGHASAVQSQLSPKGCLVGFDGDKEAVRHCEKLLSPSCHLLQAPYDTFPQHLSSLKIQKLDGMLLDLGISSYQLDTPARGFAYRTEGPLDMRFDGSGSTTARHIVNRWPVSELKKLFKETGEERRASAISNAIAKVRDSNPV
;
A
#
# COMPACT_ATOMS: atom_id res chain seq x y z
N MET A 1 14.50 4.17 21.20
CA MET A 1 13.89 3.10 20.39
C MET A 1 13.60 3.68 19.03
N THR A 2 14.43 3.39 18.03
CA THR A 2 14.09 3.68 16.63
C THR A 2 12.90 2.81 16.25
N SER A 3 11.84 3.42 15.73
CA SER A 3 10.70 2.65 15.24
C SER A 3 11.13 1.78 14.05
N GLU A 4 10.47 0.65 13.79
CA GLU A 4 10.71 -0.17 12.58
C GLU A 4 10.64 0.69 11.30
N TRP A 5 9.85 1.76 11.36
CA TRP A 5 9.73 2.78 10.33
C TRP A 5 11.02 3.58 10.08
N ASP A 6 11.77 3.93 11.13
CA ASP A 6 13.04 4.65 11.02
C ASP A 6 14.14 3.79 10.37
N ALA A 7 14.05 2.47 10.53
CA ALA A 7 14.96 1.52 9.89
C ALA A 7 14.66 1.40 8.38
N ALA A 8 13.39 1.25 8.00
CA ALA A 8 12.97 1.22 6.59
C ALA A 8 13.34 2.52 5.85
N LYS A 9 13.23 3.67 6.53
CA LYS A 9 13.56 4.99 5.96
C LYS A 9 15.03 5.15 5.54
N LYS A 10 15.99 4.55 6.24
CA LYS A 10 17.42 4.73 5.93
C LYS A 10 17.86 4.12 4.58
N HIS A 11 17.01 3.30 3.97
CA HIS A 11 17.35 2.56 2.75
C HIS A 11 16.31 2.67 1.62
N HIS A 12 15.16 3.30 1.84
CA HIS A 12 14.12 3.34 0.82
C HIS A 12 14.27 4.55 -0.12
N ILE A 13 14.54 4.25 -1.39
CA ILE A 13 14.52 5.20 -2.50
C ILE A 13 13.31 4.83 -3.34
N SER A 14 12.41 5.77 -3.61
CA SER A 14 11.23 5.51 -4.42
C SER A 14 11.61 5.00 -5.81
N VAL A 15 10.87 4.02 -6.30
CA VAL A 15 11.11 3.43 -7.62
C VAL A 15 10.86 4.49 -8.70
N LEU A 16 11.80 4.61 -9.65
CA LEU A 16 11.72 5.52 -10.81
C LEU A 16 11.35 6.97 -10.43
N LYS A 17 11.86 7.46 -9.30
CA LYS A 17 11.50 8.77 -8.75
C LYS A 17 11.68 9.90 -9.76
N GLU A 18 12.81 9.96 -10.45
CA GLU A 18 13.11 11.06 -11.40
C GLU A 18 12.23 10.98 -12.65
N GLU A 19 11.99 9.77 -13.16
CA GLU A 19 11.09 9.54 -14.30
C GLU A 19 9.65 9.92 -13.93
N VAL A 20 9.16 9.52 -12.75
CA VAL A 20 7.83 9.88 -12.24
C VAL A 20 7.66 11.39 -12.18
N LEU A 21 8.65 12.14 -11.65
CA LEU A 21 8.58 13.60 -11.60
C LEU A 21 8.61 14.22 -12.99
N SER A 22 9.42 13.67 -13.90
CA SER A 22 9.47 14.12 -15.30
C SER A 22 8.14 13.96 -16.01
N TYR A 23 7.48 12.81 -15.86
CA TYR A 23 6.16 12.55 -16.48
C TYR A 23 5.01 13.29 -15.80
N LEU A 24 5.05 13.46 -14.47
CA LEU A 24 4.07 14.28 -13.75
C LEU A 24 4.17 15.76 -14.11
N ALA A 25 5.34 16.20 -14.60
CA ALA A 25 5.61 17.58 -15.01
C ALA A 25 5.07 18.59 -13.99
N VAL A 26 5.57 18.48 -12.75
CA VAL A 26 5.00 19.18 -11.59
C VAL A 26 5.00 20.69 -11.81
N LYS A 27 3.81 21.29 -11.71
CA LYS A 27 3.61 22.74 -11.77
C LYS A 27 3.55 23.29 -10.35
N PRO A 28 4.22 24.43 -10.05
CA PRO A 28 4.25 24.97 -8.69
C PRO A 28 2.87 25.20 -8.06
N ASP A 29 1.90 25.72 -8.82
CA ASP A 29 0.54 26.00 -8.32
C ASP A 29 -0.46 24.86 -8.63
N GLY A 30 0.04 23.69 -9.05
CA GLY A 30 -0.80 22.58 -9.47
C GLY A 30 -1.35 21.74 -8.32
N ILE A 31 -2.35 20.90 -8.64
CA ILE A 31 -2.97 19.97 -7.68
C ILE A 31 -2.63 18.53 -8.07
N TYR A 32 -1.97 17.81 -7.17
CA TYR A 32 -1.50 16.45 -7.42
C TYR A 32 -2.13 15.47 -6.44
N LEU A 33 -2.39 14.26 -6.92
CA LEU A 33 -2.82 13.14 -6.09
C LEU A 33 -1.73 12.05 -6.07
N ASP A 34 -1.36 11.59 -4.89
CA ASP A 34 -0.59 10.36 -4.69
C ASP A 34 -1.51 9.34 -4.02
N GLY A 35 -1.94 8.31 -4.76
CA GLY A 35 -2.90 7.34 -4.25
C GLY A 35 -2.27 6.21 -3.41
N THR A 36 -0.95 6.24 -3.25
CA THR A 36 -0.18 5.16 -2.63
C THR A 36 0.99 5.78 -1.86
N VAL A 37 0.70 6.72 -0.94
CA VAL A 37 1.75 7.56 -0.37
C VAL A 37 2.84 6.77 0.34
N GLY A 38 2.52 5.62 0.95
CA GLY A 38 3.49 4.71 1.54
C GLY A 38 4.47 5.40 2.50
N LEU A 39 5.76 5.33 2.18
CA LEU A 39 6.82 5.99 2.97
C LEU A 39 6.99 7.49 2.64
N GLY A 40 6.16 8.04 1.75
CA GLY A 40 6.11 9.46 1.39
C GLY A 40 7.21 9.90 0.42
N GLY A 41 7.91 8.97 -0.23
CA GLY A 41 9.05 9.27 -1.09
C GLY A 41 8.68 10.09 -2.33
N HIS A 42 7.71 9.64 -3.13
CA HIS A 42 7.22 10.42 -4.27
C HIS A 42 6.43 11.64 -3.82
N ALA A 43 5.53 11.49 -2.84
CA ALA A 43 4.79 12.60 -2.22
C ALA A 43 5.69 13.77 -1.80
N SER A 44 6.80 13.50 -1.09
CA SER A 44 7.76 14.52 -0.67
C SER A 44 8.46 15.19 -1.86
N ALA A 45 8.80 14.41 -2.88
CA ALA A 45 9.43 14.93 -4.08
C ALA A 45 8.48 15.84 -4.90
N VAL A 46 7.21 15.47 -5.01
CA VAL A 46 6.17 16.33 -5.61
C VAL A 46 5.97 17.59 -4.77
N GLN A 47 5.76 17.45 -3.46
CA GLN A 47 5.56 18.58 -2.55
C GLN A 47 6.72 19.58 -2.62
N SER A 48 7.96 19.11 -2.76
CA SER A 48 9.15 19.98 -2.82
C SER A 48 9.16 20.92 -4.03
N GLN A 49 8.38 20.64 -5.07
CA GLN A 49 8.24 21.47 -6.27
C GLN A 49 7.00 22.36 -6.23
N LEU A 50 6.12 22.18 -5.24
CA LEU A 50 4.89 22.98 -5.10
C LEU A 50 5.18 24.31 -4.39
N SER A 51 4.46 25.34 -4.83
CA SER A 51 4.37 26.62 -4.14
C SER A 51 3.33 26.54 -3.00
N PRO A 52 3.19 27.58 -2.17
CA PRO A 52 2.11 27.66 -1.17
C PRO A 52 0.68 27.62 -1.75
N LYS A 53 0.51 27.79 -3.07
CA LYS A 53 -0.79 27.65 -3.75
C LYS A 53 -1.02 26.26 -4.34
N GLY A 54 0.05 25.48 -4.52
CA GLY A 54 -0.03 24.10 -4.94
C GLY A 54 -0.64 23.23 -3.84
N CYS A 55 -1.16 22.07 -4.24
CA CYS A 55 -1.80 21.15 -3.32
C CYS A 55 -1.41 19.70 -3.63
N LEU A 56 -1.13 18.95 -2.57
CA LEU A 56 -0.92 17.51 -2.64
C LEU A 56 -2.00 16.82 -1.80
N VAL A 57 -2.69 15.86 -2.42
CA VAL A 57 -3.65 14.97 -1.75
C VAL A 57 -3.07 13.56 -1.78
N GLY A 58 -2.86 12.97 -0.61
CA GLY A 58 -2.27 11.66 -0.43
C GLY A 58 -3.26 10.65 0.15
N PHE A 59 -3.28 9.44 -0.40
CA PHE A 59 -4.07 8.32 0.10
C PHE A 59 -3.16 7.14 0.43
N ASP A 60 -3.51 6.42 1.50
CA ASP A 60 -3.01 5.08 1.77
C ASP A 60 -4.05 4.28 2.55
N GLY A 61 -4.17 2.98 2.29
CA GLY A 61 -5.00 2.11 3.11
C GLY A 61 -4.38 1.87 4.50
N ASP A 62 -3.06 1.95 4.60
CA ASP A 62 -2.31 1.71 5.81
C ASP A 62 -2.23 2.96 6.70
N LYS A 63 -2.86 2.89 7.88
CA LYS A 63 -2.85 3.99 8.85
C LYS A 63 -1.44 4.43 9.27
N GLU A 64 -0.47 3.52 9.27
CA GLU A 64 0.89 3.84 9.71
C GLU A 64 1.64 4.63 8.62
N ALA A 65 1.34 4.37 7.34
CA ALA A 65 1.82 5.18 6.21
C ALA A 65 1.30 6.62 6.28
N VAL A 66 0.00 6.78 6.53
CA VAL A 66 -0.60 8.10 6.70
C VAL A 66 0.02 8.86 7.88
N ARG A 67 0.09 8.24 9.05
CA ARG A 67 0.71 8.83 10.26
C ARG A 67 2.18 9.21 10.06
N HIS A 68 2.90 8.44 9.26
CA HIS A 68 4.27 8.80 8.91
C HIS A 68 4.30 10.03 8.01
N CYS A 69 3.51 10.05 6.95
CA CYS A 69 3.44 11.14 6.01
C CYS A 69 2.99 12.45 6.69
N GLU A 70 2.10 12.39 7.68
CA GLU A 70 1.70 13.55 8.48
C GLU A 70 2.88 14.21 9.23
N LYS A 71 3.91 13.44 9.57
CA LYS A 71 5.14 13.95 10.21
C LYS A 71 6.18 14.41 9.19
N LEU A 72 6.17 13.81 8.00
CA LEU A 72 7.16 14.03 6.95
C LEU A 72 6.82 15.23 6.05
N LEU A 73 5.54 15.37 5.73
CA LEU A 73 5.01 16.30 4.74
C LEU A 73 4.52 17.60 5.39
N SER A 74 4.32 18.63 4.56
CA SER A 74 3.76 19.90 5.01
C SER A 74 2.34 19.70 5.56
N PRO A 75 1.95 20.38 6.65
CA PRO A 75 0.56 20.41 7.13
C PRO A 75 -0.46 20.92 6.09
N SER A 76 0.00 21.55 5.00
CA SER A 76 -0.84 21.95 3.89
C SER A 76 -1.26 20.79 2.96
N CYS A 77 -0.62 19.62 3.08
CA CYS A 77 -1.01 18.43 2.33
C CYS A 77 -2.24 17.78 2.97
N HIS A 78 -3.12 17.21 2.15
CA HIS A 78 -4.28 16.47 2.62
C HIS A 78 -3.96 14.98 2.61
N LEU A 79 -3.81 14.36 3.78
CA LEU A 79 -3.49 12.94 3.90
C LEU A 79 -4.70 12.17 4.44
N LEU A 80 -5.03 11.06 3.77
CA LEU A 80 -6.27 10.32 4.01
C LEU A 80 -5.96 8.84 4.16
N GLN A 81 -6.40 8.25 5.28
CA GLN A 81 -6.45 6.80 5.41
C GLN A 81 -7.69 6.27 4.70
N ALA A 82 -7.56 5.98 3.42
CA ALA A 82 -8.62 5.44 2.59
C ALA A 82 -8.03 4.74 1.37
N PRO A 83 -8.74 3.76 0.77
CA PRO A 83 -8.34 3.22 -0.51
C PRO A 83 -8.44 4.31 -1.57
N TYR A 84 -7.48 4.36 -2.50
CA TYR A 84 -7.37 5.43 -3.48
C TYR A 84 -8.59 5.55 -4.39
N ASP A 85 -9.35 4.49 -4.63
CA ASP A 85 -10.57 4.50 -5.45
C ASP A 85 -11.69 5.39 -4.88
N THR A 86 -11.60 5.79 -3.61
CA THR A 86 -12.48 6.78 -2.97
C THR A 86 -12.08 8.23 -3.23
N PHE A 87 -11.05 8.48 -4.05
CA PHE A 87 -10.60 9.84 -4.32
C PHE A 87 -11.70 10.80 -4.83
N PRO A 88 -12.67 10.40 -5.69
CA PRO A 88 -13.64 11.35 -6.22
C PRO A 88 -14.47 12.04 -5.12
N GLN A 89 -14.89 11.27 -4.11
CA GLN A 89 -15.67 11.77 -2.99
C GLN A 89 -14.84 12.71 -2.11
N HIS A 90 -13.58 12.35 -1.84
CA HIS A 90 -12.68 13.15 -1.04
C HIS A 90 -12.28 14.47 -1.73
N LEU A 91 -11.95 14.44 -3.03
CA LEU A 91 -11.66 15.65 -3.80
C LEU A 91 -12.87 16.60 -3.84
N SER A 92 -14.08 16.07 -4.00
CA SER A 92 -15.31 16.87 -3.92
C SER A 92 -15.47 17.57 -2.57
N SER A 93 -15.14 16.90 -1.46
CA SER A 93 -15.21 17.50 -0.12
C SER A 93 -14.20 18.65 0.07
N LEU A 94 -13.06 18.56 -0.61
CA LEU A 94 -12.01 19.58 -0.65
C LEU A 94 -12.29 20.69 -1.68
N LYS A 95 -13.43 20.62 -2.40
CA LYS A 95 -13.78 21.51 -3.51
C LYS A 95 -12.74 21.49 -4.64
N ILE A 96 -12.02 20.39 -4.79
CA ILE A 96 -11.07 20.16 -5.88
C ILE A 96 -11.82 19.52 -7.03
N GLN A 97 -11.90 20.24 -8.16
CA GLN A 97 -12.62 19.76 -9.36
C GLN A 97 -11.69 19.14 -10.40
N LYS A 98 -10.39 19.42 -10.34
CA LYS A 98 -9.41 18.99 -11.33
C LYS A 98 -8.06 18.73 -10.67
N LEU A 99 -7.40 17.68 -11.12
CA LEU A 99 -5.99 17.39 -10.83
C LEU A 99 -5.13 17.79 -12.04
N ASP A 100 -3.93 18.28 -11.77
CA ASP A 100 -2.87 18.43 -12.76
C ASP A 100 -2.11 17.12 -13.00
N GLY A 101 -2.10 16.22 -12.01
CA GLY A 101 -1.49 14.89 -12.13
C GLY A 101 -1.91 13.94 -11.02
N MET A 102 -1.77 12.65 -11.28
CA MET A 102 -2.01 11.59 -10.31
C MET A 102 -0.94 10.52 -10.44
N LEU A 103 -0.49 9.98 -9.30
CA LEU A 103 0.45 8.88 -9.20
C LEU A 103 -0.21 7.70 -8.46
N LEU A 104 0.05 6.49 -8.96
CA LEU A 104 -0.22 5.23 -8.28
C LEU A 104 1.03 4.33 -8.42
N ASP A 105 1.75 4.13 -7.33
CA ASP A 105 2.85 3.17 -7.20
C ASP A 105 2.29 1.89 -6.59
N LEU A 106 1.84 0.99 -7.45
CA LEU A 106 1.11 -0.21 -7.04
C LEU A 106 2.07 -1.26 -6.48
N GLY A 107 1.82 -1.71 -5.25
CA GLY A 107 2.58 -2.77 -4.63
C GLY A 107 2.41 -2.81 -3.12
N ILE A 108 3.41 -3.39 -2.46
CA ILE A 108 3.55 -3.42 -1.00
C ILE A 108 4.79 -2.61 -0.62
N SER A 109 4.72 -1.92 0.51
CA SER A 109 5.83 -1.09 0.98
C SER A 109 6.92 -1.93 1.65
N SER A 110 8.16 -1.40 1.71
CA SER A 110 9.24 -2.03 2.46
C SER A 110 8.86 -2.22 3.94
N TYR A 111 8.16 -1.26 4.55
CA TYR A 111 7.65 -1.40 5.92
C TYR A 111 6.74 -2.63 6.09
N GLN A 112 5.83 -2.86 5.15
CA GLN A 112 4.94 -4.04 5.21
C GLN A 112 5.70 -5.36 5.09
N LEU A 113 6.79 -5.38 4.32
CA LEU A 113 7.67 -6.55 4.19
C LEU A 113 8.58 -6.74 5.41
N ASP A 114 9.07 -5.65 5.99
CA ASP A 114 10.05 -5.65 7.09
C ASP A 114 9.41 -5.81 8.47
N THR A 115 8.09 -5.61 8.61
CA THR A 115 7.34 -5.84 9.86
C THR A 115 6.74 -7.25 9.87
N PRO A 116 7.31 -8.23 10.62
CA PRO A 116 6.86 -9.63 10.57
C PRO A 116 5.41 -9.81 11.01
N ALA A 117 4.93 -8.97 11.94
CA ALA A 117 3.54 -8.99 12.40
C ALA A 117 2.50 -8.74 11.30
N ARG A 118 2.91 -8.22 10.13
CA ARG A 118 2.03 -7.98 8.97
C ARG A 118 1.84 -9.23 8.09
N GLY A 119 2.75 -10.21 8.19
CA GLY A 119 2.60 -11.48 7.49
C GLY A 119 2.80 -11.45 5.97
N PHE A 120 3.38 -10.38 5.40
CA PHE A 120 3.65 -10.31 3.96
C PHE A 120 4.92 -11.06 3.54
N ALA A 121 5.91 -11.17 4.43
CA ALA A 121 7.17 -11.85 4.15
C ALA A 121 7.10 -13.34 4.54
N TYR A 122 7.54 -14.22 3.64
CA TYR A 122 7.67 -15.66 3.91
C TYR A 122 9.00 -16.03 4.58
N ARG A 123 9.98 -15.11 4.60
CA ARG A 123 11.35 -15.35 5.12
C ARG A 123 11.45 -15.12 6.63
N THR A 124 10.50 -14.40 7.20
CA THR A 124 10.42 -14.07 8.62
C THR A 124 9.16 -14.68 9.20
N GLU A 125 9.24 -15.19 10.43
CA GLU A 125 8.08 -15.77 11.10
C GLU A 125 7.10 -14.68 11.53
N GLY A 126 5.81 -14.90 11.26
CA GLY A 126 4.73 -13.95 11.55
C GLY A 126 3.35 -14.57 11.30
N PRO A 127 2.27 -13.92 11.75
CA PRO A 127 0.92 -14.39 11.49
C PRO A 127 0.61 -14.32 9.99
N LEU A 128 -0.20 -15.25 9.47
CA LEU A 128 -0.77 -15.15 8.13
C LEU A 128 -1.88 -14.08 8.09
N ASP A 129 -1.49 -12.80 8.13
CA ASP A 129 -2.43 -11.68 8.05
C ASP A 129 -2.61 -11.18 6.61
N MET A 130 -1.58 -10.52 6.06
CA MET A 130 -1.54 -9.94 4.70
C MET A 130 -2.62 -8.88 4.39
N ARG A 131 -3.36 -8.36 5.37
CA ARG A 131 -4.27 -7.22 5.15
C ARG A 131 -3.49 -5.91 5.09
N PHE A 132 -3.88 -5.06 4.15
CA PHE A 132 -3.19 -3.79 3.89
C PHE A 132 -3.49 -2.73 4.94
N ASP A 133 -4.75 -2.56 5.32
CA ASP A 133 -5.21 -1.61 6.34
C ASP A 133 -5.31 -2.24 7.76
N GLY A 134 -5.13 -3.57 7.85
CA GLY A 134 -5.33 -4.37 9.06
C GLY A 134 -6.79 -4.43 9.53
N SER A 135 -7.72 -3.89 8.74
CA SER A 135 -9.15 -3.84 8.99
C SER A 135 -9.85 -4.89 8.11
N GLY A 136 -11.02 -5.39 8.52
CA GLY A 136 -11.73 -6.47 7.82
C GLY A 136 -11.47 -7.87 8.38
N SER A 137 -12.41 -8.78 8.15
CA SER A 137 -12.46 -10.09 8.82
C SER A 137 -11.67 -11.20 8.10
N THR A 138 -11.24 -10.97 6.85
CA THR A 138 -10.62 -11.99 6.01
C THR A 138 -9.10 -11.81 5.98
N THR A 139 -8.39 -12.53 6.85
CA THR A 139 -6.93 -12.67 6.80
C THR A 139 -6.49 -13.75 5.80
N ALA A 140 -5.23 -13.75 5.40
CA ALA A 140 -4.63 -14.86 4.67
C ALA A 140 -4.82 -16.20 5.41
N ARG A 141 -4.71 -16.19 6.75
CA ARG A 141 -4.99 -17.35 7.61
C ARG A 141 -6.41 -17.85 7.43
N HIS A 142 -7.40 -16.95 7.39
CA HIS A 142 -8.78 -17.30 7.17
C HIS A 142 -8.96 -17.95 5.80
N ILE A 143 -8.38 -17.35 4.75
CA ILE A 143 -8.45 -17.87 3.37
C ILE A 143 -7.91 -19.30 3.32
N VAL A 144 -6.66 -19.53 3.73
CA VAL A 144 -6.02 -20.84 3.61
C VAL A 144 -6.69 -21.90 4.49
N ASN A 145 -7.30 -21.53 5.61
CA ASN A 145 -7.95 -22.49 6.51
C ASN A 145 -9.44 -22.72 6.25
N ARG A 146 -10.15 -21.79 5.60
CA ARG A 146 -11.61 -21.84 5.48
C ARG A 146 -12.15 -21.91 4.06
N TRP A 147 -11.42 -21.41 3.06
CA TRP A 147 -11.93 -21.43 1.69
C TRP A 147 -11.95 -22.86 1.11
N PRO A 148 -12.91 -23.19 0.23
CA PRO A 148 -12.91 -24.44 -0.51
C PRO A 148 -11.61 -24.62 -1.32
N VAL A 149 -11.19 -25.86 -1.51
CA VAL A 149 -9.97 -26.18 -2.30
C VAL A 149 -10.07 -25.67 -3.74
N SER A 150 -11.27 -25.69 -4.32
CA SER A 150 -11.54 -25.13 -5.65
C SER A 150 -11.26 -23.62 -5.71
N GLU A 151 -11.67 -22.88 -4.68
CA GLU A 151 -11.44 -21.43 -4.59
C GLU A 151 -9.97 -21.11 -4.33
N LEU A 152 -9.27 -21.89 -3.49
CA LEU A 152 -7.82 -21.73 -3.32
C LEU A 152 -7.07 -21.99 -4.63
N LYS A 153 -7.43 -23.05 -5.36
CA LYS A 153 -6.85 -23.36 -6.67
C LYS A 153 -7.09 -22.22 -7.65
N LYS A 154 -8.31 -21.66 -7.67
CA LYS A 154 -8.66 -20.51 -8.52
C LYS A 154 -7.81 -19.30 -8.16
N LEU A 155 -7.75 -18.92 -6.89
CA LEU A 155 -6.94 -17.81 -6.37
C LEU A 155 -5.48 -17.93 -6.80
N PHE A 156 -4.83 -19.08 -6.54
CA PHE A 156 -3.43 -19.26 -6.90
C PHE A 156 -3.19 -19.26 -8.42
N LYS A 157 -4.13 -19.80 -9.20
CA LYS A 157 -4.01 -19.83 -10.66
C LYS A 157 -4.22 -18.45 -11.28
N GLU A 158 -5.25 -17.74 -10.88
CA GLU A 158 -5.68 -16.48 -11.51
C GLU A 158 -4.90 -15.27 -10.99
N THR A 159 -4.64 -15.21 -9.68
CA THR A 159 -3.94 -14.07 -9.05
C THR A 159 -2.45 -14.31 -8.90
N GLY A 160 -2.05 -15.56 -8.61
CA GLY A 160 -0.64 -15.92 -8.45
C GLY A 160 0.03 -16.46 -9.71
N GLU A 161 -0.72 -16.63 -10.81
CA GLU A 161 -0.25 -17.26 -12.06
C GLU A 161 0.44 -18.62 -11.84
N GLU A 162 0.06 -19.34 -10.77
CA GLU A 162 0.79 -20.51 -10.28
C GLU A 162 0.37 -21.81 -11.02
N ARG A 163 1.32 -22.37 -11.77
CA ARG A 163 1.13 -23.60 -12.57
C ARG A 163 0.78 -24.82 -11.70
N ARG A 164 1.28 -24.88 -10.48
CA ARG A 164 1.04 -25.94 -9.49
C ARG A 164 -0.12 -25.61 -8.54
N ALA A 165 -1.00 -24.67 -8.89
CA ALA A 165 -2.12 -24.25 -8.05
C ALA A 165 -2.93 -25.42 -7.47
N SER A 166 -3.18 -26.46 -8.29
CA SER A 166 -3.90 -27.67 -7.85
C SER A 166 -3.13 -28.48 -6.81
N ALA A 167 -1.80 -28.59 -6.94
CA ALA A 167 -0.98 -29.34 -5.99
C ALA A 167 -0.86 -28.57 -4.66
N ILE A 168 -0.67 -27.26 -4.73
CA ILE A 168 -0.54 -26.39 -3.56
C ILE A 168 -1.86 -26.32 -2.77
N SER A 169 -3.01 -26.13 -3.45
CA SER A 169 -4.31 -26.09 -2.78
C SER A 169 -4.63 -27.40 -2.05
N ASN A 170 -4.29 -28.54 -2.66
CA ASN A 170 -4.47 -29.86 -2.04
C ASN A 170 -3.52 -30.07 -0.85
N ALA A 171 -2.28 -29.59 -0.94
CA ALA A 171 -1.32 -29.67 0.16
C ALA A 171 -1.79 -28.84 1.37
N ILE A 172 -2.27 -27.62 1.14
CA ILE A 172 -2.83 -26.76 2.19
C ILE A 172 -4.04 -27.44 2.85
N ALA A 173 -4.96 -28.00 2.04
CA ALA A 173 -6.13 -28.72 2.55
C ALA A 173 -5.74 -29.89 3.46
N LYS A 174 -4.78 -30.71 3.00
CA LYS A 174 -4.28 -31.86 3.77
C LYS A 174 -3.68 -31.44 5.11
N VAL A 175 -2.94 -30.33 5.15
CA VAL A 175 -2.33 -29.83 6.40
C VAL A 175 -3.41 -29.32 7.36
N ARG A 176 -4.32 -28.46 6.88
CA ARG A 176 -5.35 -27.83 7.74
C ARG A 176 -6.36 -28.81 8.33
N ASP A 177 -6.56 -29.97 7.71
CA ASP A 177 -7.41 -31.05 8.25
C ASP A 177 -6.84 -31.64 9.54
N SER A 178 -5.51 -31.63 9.71
CA SER A 178 -4.83 -32.12 10.91
C SER A 178 -4.50 -31.01 11.91
N ASN A 179 -4.05 -29.86 11.42
CA ASN A 179 -3.76 -28.68 12.25
C ASN A 179 -3.93 -27.41 11.40
N PRO A 180 -4.66 -26.38 11.87
CA PRO A 180 -4.78 -25.13 11.14
C PRO A 180 -3.42 -24.53 10.79
N VAL A 181 -3.29 -24.10 9.54
CA VAL A 181 -2.12 -23.38 9.02
C VAL A 181 -2.00 -22.02 9.72
#